data_AF-A0A061IXY6-F1
#
_entry.id   AF-A0A061IXY6-F1
#
_cell.length_a   1.000
_cell.length_b   1.000
_cell.length_c   1.000
_cell.angle_alpha   90.00
_cell.angle_beta   90.00
_cell.angle_gamma   90.00
#
_symmetry.space_group_name_H-M   'P 1'
#
loop_
_entity.id
_entity.type
_entity.pdbx_description
1 polymer ?
#
loop_
_entity_poly.entity_id
_entity_poly.type
_entity_poly.pdbx_seq_one_letter_code
_entity_poly.pdbx_strand_id
1 'polypeptide(L)'
;MTALAFFFCMHTRILFSSPHCFYSPVGNGVPSFDEDPAAKVATMNKASMGNAASVATKAAEVSRRTATAAEVAELLASVRYVLLDLDGVVWSGQHVLPKIPQTLAYLRSCGKQIRFLTNNASVSRAGFVRRFQRRGIEGVQEQEVYNSGFAAALRLQSMLASGKSTGSERPLVERNVFVVGEDGLHEEVRRVLAPGYVTYGLELHDAEKCGGYDANVVATAWERRVLPAAIQASSCRAIAGGGGAGGISLSDLDPAAVVVGLDLHFNMLKLACALLCLQGRPAAQPVNTDTTPPTYFIATNEDPLIPVGEGGVLLPGAGGMVSALSTVSGRSPDAVCGKPYVDMAKILFEEEGITDPQECLMVGDRLTTDVAFGNAAGCRTMLVLTGAENLDDVRKAEQAGHTFLLPDFIAPSLSVFLPPA
;
A
#
# COMPACT_ATOMS: atom_id res chain seq x y z
N MET A 1 -48.11 -45.38 21.86
CA MET A 1 -47.22 -44.68 22.81
C MET A 1 -45.85 -45.33 22.70
N THR A 2 -44.77 -44.55 22.52
CA THR A 2 -43.32 -44.95 22.57
C THR A 2 -42.89 -46.03 21.54
N ALA A 3 -41.69 -46.16 20.96
CA ALA A 3 -40.34 -45.58 21.05
C ALA A 3 -39.62 -45.87 19.69
N LEU A 4 -38.81 -44.98 19.12
CA LEU A 4 -37.32 -44.92 19.12
C LEU A 4 -36.53 -46.20 18.70
N ALA A 5 -35.69 -46.07 17.65
CA ALA A 5 -34.30 -46.58 17.44
C ALA A 5 -34.02 -46.82 15.93
N PHE A 6 -33.19 -46.05 15.20
CA PHE A 6 -31.70 -45.89 15.13
C PHE A 6 -31.01 -46.66 13.96
N PHE A 7 -30.34 -45.87 13.10
CA PHE A 7 -29.14 -46.12 12.24
C PHE A 7 -29.15 -47.08 11.01
N PHE A 8 -28.80 -46.57 9.82
CA PHE A 8 -27.46 -46.77 9.19
C PHE A 8 -27.22 -45.87 7.95
N CYS A 9 -25.96 -45.50 7.75
CA CYS A 9 -25.39 -44.66 6.68
C CYS A 9 -24.88 -45.54 5.51
N MET A 10 -25.05 -45.12 4.25
CA MET A 10 -24.18 -45.57 3.14
C MET A 10 -23.98 -44.49 2.06
N HIS A 11 -22.71 -44.34 1.69
CA HIS A 11 -22.15 -43.52 0.62
C HIS A 11 -22.59 -43.98 -0.78
N THR A 12 -22.64 -43.06 -1.75
CA THR A 12 -22.61 -43.42 -3.17
C THR A 12 -21.63 -42.53 -3.93
N ARG A 13 -20.61 -43.15 -4.52
CA ARG A 13 -19.66 -42.59 -5.48
C ARG A 13 -20.32 -42.53 -6.86
N ILE A 14 -20.07 -41.47 -7.63
CA ILE A 14 -20.32 -41.44 -9.08
C ILE A 14 -18.97 -41.27 -9.80
N LEU A 15 -18.73 -42.18 -10.73
CA LEU A 15 -17.59 -42.27 -11.65
C LEU A 15 -17.89 -41.50 -12.94
N PHE A 16 -16.89 -40.81 -13.50
CA PHE A 16 -16.82 -40.51 -14.93
C PHE A 16 -15.40 -40.77 -15.46
N SER A 17 -15.34 -41.33 -16.67
CA SER A 17 -14.13 -41.85 -17.32
C SER A 17 -13.83 -41.15 -18.67
N SER A 18 -12.61 -40.62 -18.78
CA SER A 18 -11.71 -40.54 -19.98
C SER A 18 -12.01 -39.54 -21.13
N PRO A 19 -11.04 -39.19 -22.02
CA PRO A 19 -9.63 -38.80 -21.84
C PRO A 19 -9.17 -37.57 -22.70
N HIS A 20 -7.95 -37.06 -22.43
CA HIS A 20 -7.09 -36.17 -23.25
C HIS A 20 -7.32 -34.63 -23.31
N CYS A 21 -6.63 -33.91 -22.42
CA CYS A 21 -5.74 -32.79 -22.81
C CYS A 21 -4.64 -32.67 -21.74
N PHE A 22 -3.39 -32.91 -22.13
CA PHE A 22 -2.23 -32.72 -21.26
C PHE A 22 -1.96 -31.21 -21.14
N TYR A 23 -2.15 -30.65 -19.94
CA TYR A 23 -1.45 -29.46 -19.50
C TYR A 23 -0.58 -29.86 -18.30
N SER A 24 0.73 -29.69 -18.44
CA SER A 24 1.71 -29.99 -17.40
C SER A 24 1.51 -29.03 -16.22
N PRO A 25 1.40 -29.49 -14.96
CA PRO A 25 1.38 -28.57 -13.82
C PRO A 25 2.81 -28.11 -13.58
N VAL A 26 3.14 -26.89 -14.01
CA VAL A 26 4.30 -26.19 -13.45
C VAL A 26 3.93 -25.88 -12.01
N GLY A 27 4.68 -26.50 -11.09
CA GLY A 27 4.46 -26.39 -9.66
C GLY A 27 4.47 -24.94 -9.21
N ASN A 28 3.41 -24.54 -8.53
CA ASN A 28 3.46 -23.71 -7.34
C ASN A 28 2.18 -24.02 -6.56
N GLY A 29 2.36 -24.41 -5.31
CA GLY A 29 1.26 -24.72 -4.40
C GLY A 29 0.32 -23.52 -4.29
N VAL A 30 -0.97 -23.81 -4.18
CA VAL A 30 -1.95 -22.84 -3.69
C VAL A 30 -1.46 -22.40 -2.30
N PRO A 31 -1.29 -21.10 -2.01
CA PRO A 31 -0.85 -20.67 -0.68
C PRO A 31 -1.88 -21.13 0.34
N SER A 32 -1.45 -21.86 1.37
CA SER A 32 -2.25 -22.05 2.57
C SER A 32 -2.42 -20.70 3.27
N PHE A 33 -3.64 -20.39 3.72
CA PHE A 33 -3.94 -19.18 4.50
C PHE A 33 -3.26 -19.11 5.89
N ASP A 34 -2.37 -20.06 6.20
CA ASP A 34 -1.60 -20.16 7.44
C ASP A 34 -0.14 -19.70 7.30
N GLU A 35 0.25 -19.01 6.20
CA GLU A 35 1.58 -18.41 6.13
C GLU A 35 1.71 -17.21 7.08
N ASP A 36 2.64 -17.32 8.02
CA ASP A 36 3.01 -16.27 8.96
C ASP A 36 3.44 -14.99 8.21
N PRO A 37 2.72 -13.86 8.36
CA PRO A 37 3.08 -12.59 7.75
C PRO A 37 4.52 -12.16 8.06
N ALA A 38 5.03 -12.53 9.24
CA ALA A 38 6.40 -12.24 9.65
C ALA A 38 7.43 -13.05 8.84
N ALA A 39 7.11 -14.27 8.43
CA ALA A 39 7.96 -15.08 7.56
C ALA A 39 8.09 -14.46 6.16
N LYS A 40 7.02 -13.88 5.61
CA LYS A 40 7.03 -13.20 4.30
C LYS A 40 7.93 -11.96 4.33
N VAL A 41 7.84 -11.13 5.38
CA VAL A 41 8.69 -9.94 5.57
C VAL A 41 10.18 -10.31 5.80
N ALA A 42 10.45 -11.36 6.59
CA ALA A 42 11.82 -11.82 6.87
C ALA A 42 12.53 -12.44 5.64
N THR A 43 11.78 -13.11 4.76
CA THR A 43 12.35 -13.79 3.58
C THR A 43 12.67 -12.81 2.45
N MET A 44 11.95 -11.69 2.37
CA MET A 44 12.08 -10.71 1.27
C MET A 44 13.21 -9.68 1.48
N ASN A 45 13.67 -9.43 2.71
CA ASN A 45 14.75 -8.47 3.01
C ASN A 45 16.18 -9.04 2.95
N LYS A 46 16.37 -10.32 2.54
CA LYS A 46 17.71 -10.93 2.42
C LYS A 46 18.56 -10.38 1.26
N ALA A 47 18.03 -9.46 0.45
CA ALA A 47 18.73 -8.88 -0.69
C ALA A 47 19.42 -7.53 -0.39
N SER A 48 19.73 -7.18 0.87
CA SER A 48 20.67 -6.09 1.17
C SER A 48 21.06 -6.04 2.65
N MET A 49 21.99 -6.88 3.12
CA MET A 49 22.72 -6.56 4.35
C MET A 49 23.96 -7.44 4.51
N GLY A 50 25.13 -6.79 4.47
CA GLY A 50 26.41 -7.35 4.84
C GLY A 50 26.52 -7.56 6.35
N ASN A 51 27.41 -8.47 6.70
CA ASN A 51 27.59 -9.12 7.99
C ASN A 51 28.00 -8.13 9.11
N ALA A 52 27.18 -8.00 10.16
CA ALA A 52 27.54 -7.29 11.39
C ALA A 52 27.10 -8.09 12.63
N ALA A 53 27.73 -9.24 12.83
CA ALA A 53 27.58 -10.06 14.03
C ALA A 53 28.78 -9.84 14.97
N SER A 54 28.72 -8.84 15.88
CA SER A 54 29.61 -8.83 17.08
C SER A 54 29.30 -7.78 18.17
N VAL A 55 28.03 -7.40 18.43
CA VAL A 55 27.69 -6.55 19.61
C VAL A 55 26.60 -7.18 20.49
N ALA A 56 26.31 -8.46 20.29
CA ALA A 56 25.33 -9.21 21.05
C ALA A 56 25.91 -9.74 22.37
N THR A 57 26.03 -8.93 23.42
CA THR A 57 26.14 -9.47 24.81
C THR A 57 25.90 -8.50 25.98
N LYS A 58 25.10 -7.42 25.84
CA LYS A 58 24.71 -6.62 27.04
C LYS A 58 23.36 -5.91 27.02
N ALA A 59 22.53 -6.08 25.97
CA ALA A 59 21.25 -5.36 25.80
C ALA A 59 19.99 -6.26 25.89
N ALA A 60 20.12 -7.51 26.35
CA ALA A 60 19.01 -8.47 26.39
C ALA A 60 18.03 -8.28 27.57
N GLU A 61 18.14 -7.17 28.32
CA GLU A 61 17.35 -6.93 29.54
C GLU A 61 16.85 -5.46 29.63
N VAL A 62 16.59 -4.81 28.49
CA VAL A 62 15.68 -3.65 28.50
C VAL A 62 14.27 -4.22 28.55
N SER A 63 13.67 -4.16 29.73
CA SER A 63 12.33 -4.69 30.03
C SER A 63 11.32 -4.23 28.98
N ARG A 64 10.67 -5.20 28.31
CA ARG A 64 9.57 -5.06 27.34
C ARG A 64 8.27 -4.69 28.05
N ARG A 65 8.35 -3.59 28.77
CA ARG A 65 7.30 -2.91 29.52
C ARG A 65 7.09 -1.54 28.89
N THR A 66 6.03 -0.88 29.30
CA THR A 66 5.84 0.52 28.98
C THR A 66 7.03 1.36 29.42
N ALA A 67 7.52 2.23 28.54
CA ALA A 67 8.61 3.15 28.80
C ALA A 67 8.26 4.08 29.97
N THR A 68 9.25 4.36 30.82
CA THR A 68 9.15 5.34 31.89
C THR A 68 9.16 6.76 31.32
N ALA A 69 8.70 7.73 32.10
CA ALA A 69 8.76 9.14 31.74
C ALA A 69 10.20 9.62 31.46
N ALA A 70 11.20 9.09 32.19
CA ALA A 70 12.61 9.43 31.98
C ALA A 70 13.13 8.90 30.64
N GLU A 71 12.85 7.61 30.32
CA GLU A 71 13.21 7.00 29.04
C GLU A 71 12.56 7.74 27.86
N VAL A 72 11.28 8.15 27.99
CA VAL A 72 10.57 8.91 26.96
C VAL A 72 11.17 10.31 26.78
N ALA A 73 11.55 10.99 27.86
CA ALA A 73 12.18 12.30 27.80
C ALA A 73 13.56 12.24 27.13
N GLU A 74 14.37 11.24 27.46
CA GLU A 74 15.67 11.00 26.83
C GLU A 74 15.52 10.68 25.34
N LEU A 75 14.60 9.77 25.01
CA LEU A 75 14.26 9.44 23.63
C LEU A 75 13.87 10.69 22.84
N LEU A 76 12.91 11.46 23.37
CA LEU A 76 12.44 12.68 22.73
C LEU A 76 13.59 13.69 22.54
N ALA A 77 14.48 13.84 23.51
CA ALA A 77 15.66 14.71 23.37
C ALA A 77 16.61 14.25 22.25
N SER A 78 16.75 12.93 22.08
CA SER A 78 17.68 12.31 21.15
C SER A 78 17.24 12.24 19.67
N VAL A 79 16.00 12.62 19.36
CA VAL A 79 15.44 12.57 18.00
C VAL A 79 15.06 13.96 17.50
N ARG A 80 15.16 14.18 16.20
CA ARG A 80 14.73 15.41 15.51
C ARG A 80 13.37 15.23 14.86
N TYR A 81 13.12 14.06 14.28
CA TYR A 81 11.91 13.73 13.55
C TYR A 81 11.03 12.74 14.32
N VAL A 82 9.73 12.99 14.34
CA VAL A 82 8.72 12.06 14.85
C VAL A 82 7.82 11.67 13.70
N LEU A 83 8.01 10.45 13.21
CA LEU A 83 7.24 9.84 12.14
C LEU A 83 6.04 9.13 12.77
N LEU A 84 4.83 9.56 12.44
CA LEU A 84 3.60 9.09 13.08
C LEU A 84 2.75 8.33 12.07
N ASP A 85 2.36 7.10 12.40
CA ASP A 85 1.16 6.54 11.76
C ASP A 85 -0.10 7.37 12.11
N LEU A 86 -1.19 7.15 11.37
CA LEU A 86 -2.45 7.85 11.55
C LEU A 86 -3.50 7.02 12.28
N ASP A 87 -3.84 5.85 11.74
CA ASP A 87 -4.98 5.05 12.17
C ASP A 87 -4.55 4.15 13.33
N GLY A 88 -5.02 4.44 14.54
CA GLY A 88 -4.57 3.78 15.77
C GLY A 88 -3.54 4.59 16.56
N VAL A 89 -2.97 5.66 15.98
CA VAL A 89 -1.99 6.53 16.64
C VAL A 89 -2.49 7.96 16.85
N VAL A 90 -3.09 8.57 15.83
CA VAL A 90 -3.65 9.93 15.86
C VAL A 90 -5.16 9.89 16.04
N TRP A 91 -5.83 8.93 15.41
CA TRP A 91 -7.28 8.75 15.49
C TRP A 91 -7.67 7.28 15.37
N SER A 92 -8.90 6.96 15.76
CA SER A 92 -9.57 5.70 15.46
C SER A 92 -10.91 5.97 14.79
N GLY A 93 -11.08 5.49 13.56
CA GLY A 93 -12.24 5.79 12.73
C GLY A 93 -12.42 7.31 12.52
N GLN A 94 -13.48 7.87 13.10
CA GLN A 94 -13.77 9.31 13.01
C GLN A 94 -13.26 10.12 14.23
N HIS A 95 -12.82 9.45 15.30
CA HIS A 95 -12.50 10.08 16.56
C HIS A 95 -10.99 10.31 16.70
N VAL A 96 -10.60 11.56 16.98
CA VAL A 96 -9.22 11.88 17.38
C VAL A 96 -8.97 11.28 18.75
N LEU A 97 -7.83 10.61 18.92
CA LEU A 97 -7.48 9.98 20.19
C LEU A 97 -7.24 11.05 21.28
N PRO A 98 -7.41 10.71 22.56
CA PRO A 98 -7.27 11.67 23.65
C PRO A 98 -5.92 12.39 23.64
N LYS A 99 -5.96 13.70 23.88
CA LYS A 99 -4.79 14.59 23.99
C LYS A 99 -3.90 14.73 22.74
N ILE A 100 -4.33 14.24 21.58
CA ILE A 100 -3.51 14.30 20.36
C ILE A 100 -3.19 15.73 19.91
N PRO A 101 -4.14 16.68 19.79
CA PRO A 101 -3.81 18.06 19.42
C PRO A 101 -2.78 18.70 20.36
N GLN A 102 -2.92 18.48 21.67
CA GLN A 102 -1.99 18.97 22.69
C GLN A 102 -0.60 18.34 22.53
N THR A 103 -0.56 17.04 22.24
CA THR A 103 0.70 16.31 22.06
C THR A 103 1.44 16.78 20.81
N LEU A 104 0.74 16.96 19.69
CA LEU A 104 1.36 17.48 18.45
C LEU A 104 1.89 18.91 18.66
N ALA A 105 1.14 19.77 19.36
CA ALA A 105 1.58 21.11 19.70
C ALA A 105 2.82 21.10 20.60
N TYR A 106 2.87 20.20 21.59
CA TYR A 106 4.01 20.04 22.48
C TYR A 106 5.25 19.53 21.75
N LEU A 107 5.13 18.51 20.89
CA LEU A 107 6.25 18.03 20.07
C LEU A 107 6.83 19.16 19.21
N ARG A 108 5.97 19.98 18.58
CA ARG A 108 6.38 21.16 17.83
C ARG A 108 7.06 22.22 18.69
N SER A 109 6.58 22.48 19.91
CA SER A 109 7.21 23.45 20.83
C SER A 109 8.57 22.96 21.34
N CYS A 110 8.79 21.64 21.39
CA CYS A 110 10.11 21.03 21.61
C CYS A 110 11.01 21.04 20.36
N GLY A 111 10.62 21.72 19.28
CA GLY A 111 11.38 21.83 18.04
C GLY A 111 11.39 20.58 17.18
N LYS A 112 10.50 19.61 17.43
CA LYS A 112 10.43 18.37 16.64
C LYS A 112 9.73 18.58 15.32
N GLN A 113 10.25 17.89 14.30
CA GLN A 113 9.67 17.83 12.96
C GLN A 113 8.73 16.64 12.89
N ILE A 114 7.43 16.88 12.74
CA ILE A 114 6.43 15.81 12.67
C ILE A 114 6.18 15.45 11.21
N ARG A 115 6.20 14.16 10.89
CA ARG A 115 5.78 13.63 9.59
C ARG A 115 4.74 12.54 9.80
N PHE A 116 3.67 12.56 9.03
CA PHE A 116 2.56 11.63 9.13
C PHE A 116 2.65 10.60 8.00
N LEU A 117 2.80 9.32 8.34
CA LEU A 117 3.05 8.23 7.41
C LEU A 117 1.88 7.23 7.42
N THR A 118 1.16 7.07 6.31
CA THR A 118 -0.02 6.18 6.25
C THR A 118 0.00 5.25 5.05
N ASN A 119 -0.44 4.00 5.24
CA ASN A 119 -0.68 3.06 4.14
C ASN A 119 -1.97 3.34 3.37
N ASN A 120 -2.75 4.33 3.77
CA ASN A 120 -4.01 4.64 3.09
C ASN A 120 -3.80 5.52 1.84
N ALA A 121 -3.82 4.88 0.67
CA ALA A 121 -3.75 5.54 -0.64
C ALA A 121 -5.10 6.08 -1.15
N SER A 122 -6.23 5.81 -0.46
CA SER A 122 -7.56 6.24 -0.96
C SER A 122 -7.78 7.76 -0.87
N VAL A 123 -6.91 8.45 -0.15
CA VAL A 123 -6.99 9.89 0.13
C VAL A 123 -5.67 10.53 -0.23
N SER A 124 -5.70 11.61 -1.00
CA SER A 124 -4.50 12.40 -1.29
C SER A 124 -3.97 13.09 -0.03
N ARG A 125 -2.72 13.53 -0.06
CA ARG A 125 -2.07 14.32 1.00
C ARG A 125 -2.85 15.60 1.28
N ALA A 126 -3.26 16.31 0.23
CA ALA A 126 -4.18 17.45 0.35
C ALA A 126 -5.52 17.06 1.00
N GLY A 127 -6.04 15.88 0.68
CA GLY A 127 -7.22 15.31 1.32
C GLY A 127 -7.02 15.03 2.81
N PHE A 128 -5.85 14.54 3.21
CA PHE A 128 -5.49 14.33 4.61
C PHE A 128 -5.39 15.65 5.38
N VAL A 129 -4.77 16.69 4.83
CA VAL A 129 -4.76 18.03 5.44
C VAL A 129 -6.18 18.50 5.76
N ARG A 130 -7.11 18.34 4.81
CA ARG A 130 -8.55 18.65 5.05
C ARG A 130 -9.19 17.74 6.10
N ARG A 131 -8.77 16.48 6.21
CA ARG A 131 -9.25 15.55 7.26
C ARG A 131 -8.74 15.95 8.64
N PHE A 132 -7.47 16.32 8.78
CA PHE A 132 -6.91 16.86 10.02
C PHE A 132 -7.69 18.09 10.49
N GLN A 133 -7.89 19.07 9.60
CA GLN A 133 -8.64 20.29 9.91
C GLN A 133 -10.08 20.00 10.37
N ARG A 134 -10.82 19.15 9.64
CA ARG A 134 -12.19 18.75 10.03
C ARG A 134 -12.26 18.02 11.37
N ARG A 135 -11.15 17.45 11.82
CA ARG A 135 -11.01 16.74 13.10
C ARG A 135 -10.44 17.62 14.20
N GLY A 136 -10.30 18.93 13.98
CA GLY A 136 -9.81 19.88 14.98
C GLY A 136 -8.29 19.83 15.20
N ILE A 137 -7.54 19.23 14.27
CA ILE A 137 -6.07 19.26 14.27
C ILE A 137 -5.64 20.30 13.23
N GLU A 138 -5.12 21.42 13.72
CA GLU A 138 -4.73 22.57 12.90
C GLU A 138 -3.21 22.60 12.60
N GLY A 139 -2.84 23.38 11.59
CA GLY A 139 -1.44 23.62 11.24
C GLY A 139 -0.70 22.42 10.64
N VAL A 140 -1.40 21.37 10.20
CA VAL A 140 -0.80 20.30 9.39
C VAL A 140 -0.67 20.77 7.94
N GLN A 141 0.53 20.66 7.39
CA GLN A 141 0.87 21.03 6.03
C GLN A 141 0.96 19.80 5.12
N GLU A 142 0.77 19.98 3.81
CA GLU A 142 0.75 18.85 2.88
C GLU A 142 2.10 18.11 2.82
N GLN A 143 3.22 18.83 2.92
CA GLN A 143 4.57 18.26 2.98
C GLN A 143 4.86 17.49 4.27
N GLU A 144 4.02 17.62 5.30
CA GLU A 144 4.14 16.80 6.50
C GLU A 144 3.48 15.42 6.31
N VAL A 145 2.75 15.16 5.22
CA VAL A 145 2.00 13.92 5.01
C VAL A 145 2.65 13.06 3.93
N TYR A 146 2.83 11.78 4.21
CA TYR A 146 3.37 10.77 3.30
C TYR A 146 2.39 9.60 3.30
N ASN A 147 1.66 9.42 2.21
CA ASN A 147 0.79 8.25 2.03
C ASN A 147 1.42 7.26 1.04
N SER A 148 0.95 6.02 1.07
CA SER A 148 1.43 4.96 0.16
C SER A 148 1.13 5.26 -1.32
N GLY A 149 0.14 6.09 -1.63
CA GLY A 149 -0.17 6.53 -3.00
C GLY A 149 0.90 7.46 -3.57
N PHE A 150 1.37 8.43 -2.78
CA PHE A 150 2.47 9.33 -3.11
C PHE A 150 3.77 8.57 -3.27
N ALA A 151 4.07 7.63 -2.35
CA ALA A 151 5.23 6.75 -2.46
C ALA A 151 5.18 5.90 -3.75
N ALA A 152 4.02 5.33 -4.09
CA ALA A 152 3.84 4.58 -5.33
C ALA A 152 4.05 5.44 -6.59
N ALA A 153 3.56 6.67 -6.57
CA ALA A 153 3.73 7.59 -7.68
C ALA A 153 5.21 7.98 -7.90
N LEU A 154 5.95 8.26 -6.84
CA LEU A 154 7.39 8.56 -6.90
C LEU A 154 8.20 7.33 -7.34
N ARG A 155 7.87 6.16 -6.81
CA ARG A 155 8.51 4.90 -7.21
C ARG A 155 8.31 4.64 -8.71
N LEU A 156 7.09 4.82 -9.20
CA LEU A 156 6.78 4.70 -10.63
C LEU A 156 7.55 5.74 -11.46
N GLN A 157 7.61 7.00 -11.02
CA GLN A 157 8.40 8.04 -11.69
C GLN A 157 9.88 7.64 -11.83
N SER A 158 10.49 7.12 -10.76
CA SER A 158 11.88 6.65 -10.75
C SER A 158 12.12 5.48 -11.72
N MET A 159 11.21 4.51 -11.74
CA MET A 159 11.27 3.36 -12.64
C MET A 159 11.16 3.78 -14.11
N LEU A 160 10.27 4.74 -14.43
CA LEU A 160 10.11 5.29 -15.77
C LEU A 160 11.29 6.16 -16.22
N ALA A 161 11.92 6.90 -15.30
CA ALA A 161 13.04 7.78 -15.60
C ALA A 161 14.35 7.02 -15.88
N SER A 162 14.51 5.82 -15.31
CA SER A 162 15.71 4.98 -15.45
C SER A 162 16.00 4.51 -16.88
N GLY A 163 15.14 4.85 -17.85
CA GLY A 163 15.30 4.56 -19.28
C GLY A 163 15.49 5.76 -20.22
N LYS A 164 15.59 7.01 -19.73
CA LYS A 164 15.73 8.21 -20.59
C LYS A 164 17.04 8.97 -20.36
N SER A 165 17.80 9.17 -21.44
CA SER A 165 19.05 9.92 -21.50
C SER A 165 18.87 11.39 -21.10
N THR A 166 19.89 11.93 -20.45
CA THR A 166 20.05 13.32 -20.02
C THR A 166 20.02 14.32 -21.19
N GLY A 167 18.83 14.83 -21.52
CA GLY A 167 18.63 15.94 -22.46
C GLY A 167 17.75 17.04 -21.85
N SER A 168 18.09 18.31 -22.07
CA SER A 168 17.51 19.50 -21.43
C SER A 168 16.07 19.86 -21.86
N GLU A 169 15.35 18.99 -22.56
CA GLU A 169 13.95 19.19 -22.94
C GLU A 169 13.12 18.04 -22.37
N ARG A 170 12.27 18.31 -21.38
CA ARG A 170 11.38 17.30 -20.78
C ARG A 170 10.40 16.84 -21.86
N PRO A 171 10.41 15.56 -22.29
CA PRO A 171 9.58 15.12 -23.40
C PRO A 171 8.10 15.16 -23.04
N LEU A 172 7.30 15.50 -24.05
CA LEU A 172 5.84 15.42 -24.07
C LEU A 172 5.38 13.97 -23.82
N VAL A 173 4.17 13.81 -23.26
CA VAL A 173 3.48 12.54 -22.91
C VAL A 173 3.77 11.38 -23.86
N GLU A 174 4.14 10.22 -23.32
CA GLU A 174 4.30 9.01 -24.14
C GLU A 174 3.36 7.85 -23.75
N ARG A 175 2.95 7.66 -22.48
CA ARG A 175 2.12 6.53 -22.03
C ARG A 175 1.32 6.87 -20.75
N ASN A 176 0.12 6.30 -20.55
CA ASN A 176 -0.75 6.62 -19.40
C ASN A 176 -0.62 5.62 -18.23
N VAL A 177 -1.45 5.76 -17.18
CA VAL A 177 -1.49 4.85 -16.03
C VAL A 177 -2.91 4.32 -15.82
N PHE A 178 -3.04 3.01 -15.72
CA PHE A 178 -4.28 2.40 -15.25
C PHE A 178 -4.23 2.28 -13.72
N VAL A 179 -5.28 2.69 -13.03
CA VAL A 179 -5.30 2.72 -11.56
C VAL A 179 -6.52 1.93 -11.07
N VAL A 180 -6.27 1.01 -10.15
CA VAL A 180 -7.29 0.35 -9.33
C VAL A 180 -7.21 0.98 -7.96
N GLY A 181 -8.09 1.94 -7.68
CA GLY A 181 -8.05 2.71 -6.44
C GLY A 181 -9.02 3.88 -6.42
N GLU A 182 -9.18 4.49 -5.25
CA GLU A 182 -10.01 5.69 -5.06
C GLU A 182 -9.35 6.97 -5.60
N ASP A 183 -10.15 8.05 -5.68
CA ASP A 183 -9.76 9.35 -6.25
C ASP A 183 -8.46 9.93 -5.67
N GLY A 184 -8.19 9.71 -4.38
CA GLY A 184 -6.96 10.15 -3.74
C GLY A 184 -5.69 9.56 -4.36
N LEU A 185 -5.71 8.29 -4.77
CA LEU A 185 -4.58 7.65 -5.44
C LEU A 185 -4.38 8.24 -6.83
N HIS A 186 -5.48 8.41 -7.59
CA HIS A 186 -5.44 9.07 -8.88
C HIS A 186 -4.87 10.49 -8.79
N GLU A 187 -5.23 11.25 -7.75
CA GLU A 187 -4.71 12.59 -7.52
C GLU A 187 -3.19 12.59 -7.24
N GLU A 188 -2.68 11.70 -6.38
CA GLU A 188 -1.23 11.60 -6.13
C GLU A 188 -0.44 11.23 -7.39
N VAL A 189 -0.90 10.21 -8.12
CA VAL A 189 -0.24 9.78 -9.36
C VAL A 189 -0.18 10.92 -10.37
N ARG A 190 -1.28 11.67 -10.56
CA ARG A 190 -1.32 12.82 -11.48
C ARG A 190 -0.46 14.00 -11.04
N ARG A 191 -0.30 14.23 -9.74
CA ARG A 191 0.51 15.34 -9.22
C ARG A 191 2.01 15.07 -9.37
N VAL A 192 2.43 13.81 -9.19
CA VAL A 192 3.84 13.42 -9.28
C VAL A 192 4.28 13.18 -10.72
N LEU A 193 3.47 12.47 -11.51
CA LEU A 193 3.78 12.26 -12.92
C LEU A 193 3.55 13.59 -13.68
N ALA A 194 4.48 13.94 -14.56
CA ALA A 194 4.53 15.24 -15.23
C ALA A 194 3.21 15.58 -15.98
N PRO A 195 2.98 16.86 -16.36
CA PRO A 195 1.81 17.24 -17.14
C PRO A 195 1.61 16.36 -18.38
N GLY A 196 0.42 15.78 -18.47
CA GLY A 196 -0.08 15.05 -19.64
C GLY A 196 -0.15 13.51 -19.50
N TYR A 197 0.28 12.93 -18.37
CA TYR A 197 -0.15 11.58 -17.99
C TYR A 197 -1.61 11.58 -17.57
N VAL A 198 -2.41 10.66 -18.10
CA VAL A 198 -3.77 10.40 -17.62
C VAL A 198 -3.77 9.19 -16.70
N THR A 199 -4.52 9.29 -15.61
CA THR A 199 -4.90 8.12 -14.82
C THR A 199 -6.28 7.67 -15.26
N TYR A 200 -6.46 6.39 -15.55
CA TYR A 200 -7.75 5.81 -15.93
C TYR A 200 -8.16 4.71 -14.95
N GLY A 201 -9.43 4.65 -14.59
CA GLY A 201 -9.96 3.65 -13.67
C GLY A 201 -11.16 4.16 -12.86
N LEU A 202 -11.22 5.46 -12.59
CA LEU A 202 -12.38 6.12 -11.96
C LEU A 202 -13.65 5.94 -12.80
N GLU A 203 -13.47 5.97 -14.12
CA GLU A 203 -14.51 5.75 -15.12
C GLU A 203 -15.23 4.42 -14.93
N LEU A 204 -14.54 3.42 -14.37
CA LEU A 204 -15.03 2.06 -14.21
C LEU A 204 -15.59 1.78 -12.80
N HIS A 205 -15.81 2.82 -11.97
CA HIS A 205 -16.38 2.65 -10.61
C HIS A 205 -17.78 2.04 -10.65
N ASP A 206 -18.57 2.44 -11.63
CA ASP A 206 -19.93 1.96 -11.83
C ASP A 206 -19.95 1.07 -13.09
N ALA A 207 -19.63 -0.21 -12.89
CA ALA A 207 -19.58 -1.16 -13.99
C ALA A 207 -20.92 -1.30 -14.71
N GLU A 208 -22.05 -1.17 -14.01
CA GLU A 208 -23.38 -1.26 -14.63
C GLU A 208 -23.65 -0.08 -15.57
N LYS A 209 -23.29 1.15 -15.18
CA LYS A 209 -23.34 2.31 -16.08
C LYS A 209 -22.42 2.18 -17.29
N CYS A 210 -21.38 1.35 -17.18
CA CYS A 210 -20.48 1.02 -18.29
C CYS A 210 -20.99 -0.12 -19.19
N GLY A 211 -22.20 -0.63 -18.96
CA GLY A 211 -22.77 -1.77 -19.70
C GLY A 211 -22.50 -3.14 -19.07
N GLY A 212 -21.96 -3.18 -17.85
CA GLY A 212 -21.64 -4.40 -17.11
C GLY A 212 -20.33 -5.06 -17.54
N TYR A 213 -20.10 -6.27 -17.05
CA TYR A 213 -18.99 -7.11 -17.49
C TYR A 213 -19.47 -8.11 -18.56
N ASP A 214 -19.03 -7.92 -19.79
CA ASP A 214 -19.17 -8.89 -20.89
C ASP A 214 -17.78 -9.27 -21.40
N ALA A 215 -17.42 -10.55 -21.26
CA ALA A 215 -16.12 -11.07 -21.63
C ALA A 215 -15.79 -10.88 -23.13
N ASN A 216 -16.79 -10.95 -24.01
CA ASN A 216 -16.59 -10.75 -25.45
C ASN A 216 -16.30 -9.28 -25.77
N VAL A 217 -16.97 -8.35 -25.07
CA VAL A 217 -16.71 -6.92 -25.22
C VAL A 217 -15.32 -6.58 -24.70
N VAL A 218 -14.99 -7.02 -23.49
CA VAL A 218 -13.69 -6.76 -22.84
C VAL A 218 -12.53 -7.38 -23.63
N ALA A 219 -12.72 -8.56 -24.24
CA ALA A 219 -11.72 -9.17 -25.11
C ALA A 219 -11.32 -8.28 -26.30
N THR A 220 -12.21 -7.39 -26.74
CA THR A 220 -11.92 -6.44 -27.84
C THR A 220 -11.34 -5.10 -27.38
N ALA A 221 -11.11 -4.90 -26.06
CA ALA A 221 -10.75 -3.61 -25.50
C ALA A 221 -9.42 -3.03 -26.01
N TRP A 222 -8.51 -3.85 -26.52
CA TRP A 222 -7.29 -3.38 -27.18
C TRP A 222 -7.54 -2.82 -28.59
N GLU A 223 -8.57 -3.28 -29.29
CA GLU A 223 -8.82 -2.95 -30.70
C GLU A 223 -9.96 -1.96 -30.88
N ARG A 224 -10.94 -1.99 -29.97
CA ARG A 224 -12.19 -1.24 -30.06
C ARG A 224 -12.34 -0.29 -28.90
N ARG A 225 -12.96 0.86 -29.18
CA ARG A 225 -13.28 1.90 -28.19
C ARG A 225 -14.52 1.54 -27.36
N VAL A 226 -14.39 0.49 -26.54
CA VAL A 226 -15.49 -0.08 -25.73
C VAL A 226 -15.51 0.42 -24.29
N LEU A 227 -14.47 1.12 -23.84
CA LEU A 227 -14.40 1.67 -22.50
C LEU A 227 -14.93 3.11 -22.48
N PRO A 228 -15.50 3.60 -21.37
CA PRO A 228 -15.95 4.99 -21.27
C PRO A 228 -14.85 6.00 -21.61
N ALA A 229 -15.26 7.20 -22.04
CA ALA A 229 -14.31 8.30 -22.21
C ALA A 229 -13.66 8.64 -20.86
N ALA A 230 -12.35 8.91 -20.87
CA ALA A 230 -11.64 9.35 -19.68
C ALA A 230 -12.26 10.66 -19.15
N ILE A 231 -12.55 10.72 -17.84
CA ILE A 231 -13.13 11.89 -17.16
C ILE A 231 -12.30 13.15 -17.42
N GLN A 232 -11.00 12.98 -17.67
CA GLN A 232 -10.04 14.05 -17.91
C GLN A 232 -9.53 14.10 -19.36
N ALA A 233 -10.27 13.58 -20.34
CA ALA A 233 -9.85 13.53 -21.74
C ALA A 233 -9.41 14.88 -22.34
N SER A 234 -9.92 16.01 -21.82
CA SER A 234 -9.56 17.36 -22.28
C SER A 234 -8.14 17.79 -21.91
N SER A 235 -7.48 17.13 -20.95
CA SER A 235 -6.13 17.48 -20.50
C SER A 235 -5.01 16.76 -21.26
N CYS A 236 -5.33 15.79 -22.13
CA CYS A 236 -4.34 14.99 -22.85
C CYS A 236 -4.59 14.92 -24.37
N ARG A 237 -3.61 15.38 -25.16
CA ARG A 237 -3.69 15.45 -26.63
C ARG A 237 -3.83 14.08 -27.32
N ALA A 238 -3.31 13.00 -26.71
CA ALA A 238 -3.37 11.64 -27.27
C ALA A 238 -4.78 11.03 -27.24
N ILE A 239 -5.56 11.34 -26.20
CA ILE A 239 -6.95 10.87 -26.04
C ILE A 239 -7.94 11.87 -26.70
N ALA A 240 -7.57 13.16 -26.80
CA ALA A 240 -8.41 14.22 -27.35
C ALA A 240 -8.65 14.16 -28.88
N GLY A 241 -7.94 13.32 -29.63
CA GLY A 241 -8.09 13.19 -31.09
C GLY A 241 -9.44 12.60 -31.55
N GLY A 242 -10.25 12.07 -30.63
CA GLY A 242 -11.61 11.60 -30.89
C GLY A 242 -12.66 12.62 -30.44
N GLY A 243 -12.73 13.79 -31.08
CA GLY A 243 -13.80 14.76 -30.86
C GLY A 243 -15.17 14.21 -31.30
N GLY A 244 -15.79 13.39 -30.45
CA GLY A 244 -17.11 12.80 -30.62
C GLY A 244 -17.45 11.93 -29.41
N ALA A 245 -18.73 11.61 -29.20
CA ALA A 245 -19.26 10.85 -28.06
C ALA A 245 -18.78 9.38 -27.95
N GLY A 246 -17.58 9.05 -28.46
CA GLY A 246 -17.01 7.71 -28.45
C GLY A 246 -16.07 7.50 -27.26
N GLY A 247 -16.15 6.32 -26.66
CA GLY A 247 -15.26 5.87 -25.60
C GLY A 247 -13.79 5.73 -26.00
N ILE A 248 -12.99 5.03 -25.19
CA ILE A 248 -11.58 4.73 -25.45
C ILE A 248 -11.32 3.23 -25.58
N SER A 249 -10.21 2.87 -26.20
CA SER A 249 -9.60 1.54 -26.15
C SER A 249 -8.40 1.53 -25.21
N LEU A 250 -7.92 0.35 -24.83
CA LEU A 250 -6.64 0.20 -24.12
C LEU A 250 -5.44 0.61 -25.00
N SER A 251 -5.57 0.56 -26.33
CA SER A 251 -4.56 1.12 -27.23
C SER A 251 -4.53 2.65 -27.19
N ASP A 252 -5.67 3.31 -27.02
CA ASP A 252 -5.71 4.78 -26.83
C ASP A 252 -5.13 5.16 -25.45
N LEU A 253 -5.30 4.30 -24.45
CA LEU A 253 -4.72 4.49 -23.13
C LEU A 253 -3.20 4.25 -23.13
N ASP A 254 -2.71 3.20 -23.80
CA ASP A 254 -1.31 2.77 -23.78
C ASP A 254 -0.67 2.87 -22.37
N PRO A 255 -1.12 2.03 -21.42
CA PRO A 255 -0.69 2.16 -20.04
C PRO A 255 0.76 1.67 -19.85
N ALA A 256 1.61 2.52 -19.28
CA ALA A 256 2.95 2.14 -18.82
C ALA A 256 2.94 1.40 -17.48
N ALA A 257 1.87 1.57 -16.70
CA ALA A 257 1.73 0.90 -15.42
C ALA A 257 0.27 0.66 -15.04
N VAL A 258 0.08 -0.36 -14.20
CA VAL A 258 -1.11 -0.60 -13.39
C VAL A 258 -0.74 -0.34 -11.94
N VAL A 259 -1.38 0.64 -11.31
CA VAL A 259 -1.17 0.96 -9.88
C VAL A 259 -2.39 0.51 -9.08
N VAL A 260 -2.18 -0.31 -8.06
CA VAL A 260 -3.25 -0.94 -7.28
C VAL A 260 -3.20 -0.47 -5.82
N GLY A 261 -4.32 0.03 -5.34
CA GLY A 261 -4.57 0.35 -3.94
C GLY A 261 -5.97 -0.04 -3.51
N LEU A 262 -6.39 0.49 -2.37
CA LEU A 262 -7.76 0.28 -1.88
C LEU A 262 -8.74 0.95 -2.84
N ASP A 263 -9.71 0.17 -3.30
CA ASP A 263 -10.76 0.55 -4.23
C ASP A 263 -12.11 0.02 -3.72
N LEU A 264 -12.94 0.91 -3.17
CA LEU A 264 -14.27 0.56 -2.66
C LEU A 264 -15.25 0.22 -3.78
N HIS A 265 -14.85 0.46 -5.03
CA HIS A 265 -15.61 0.19 -6.25
C HIS A 265 -14.93 -0.90 -7.08
N PHE A 266 -14.10 -1.74 -6.45
CA PHE A 266 -13.44 -2.87 -7.10
C PHE A 266 -14.46 -3.83 -7.70
N ASN A 267 -14.28 -4.17 -8.98
CA ASN A 267 -15.22 -4.99 -9.73
C ASN A 267 -14.52 -5.78 -10.83
N MET A 268 -15.23 -6.74 -11.43
CA MET A 268 -14.69 -7.61 -12.48
C MET A 268 -14.22 -6.87 -13.74
N LEU A 269 -14.88 -5.77 -14.12
CA LEU A 269 -14.48 -4.98 -15.28
C LEU A 269 -13.13 -4.29 -15.05
N LYS A 270 -12.92 -3.66 -13.88
CA LYS A 270 -11.62 -3.10 -13.48
C LYS A 270 -10.53 -4.16 -13.44
N LEU A 271 -10.80 -5.30 -12.82
CA LEU A 271 -9.84 -6.40 -12.72
C LEU A 271 -9.44 -6.93 -14.10
N ALA A 272 -10.41 -7.14 -14.99
CA ALA A 272 -10.15 -7.62 -16.34
C ALA A 272 -9.37 -6.60 -17.19
N CYS A 273 -9.73 -5.31 -17.12
CA CYS A 273 -8.96 -4.26 -17.81
C CYS A 273 -7.53 -4.15 -17.26
N ALA A 274 -7.35 -4.18 -15.94
CA ALA A 274 -6.02 -4.19 -15.31
C ALA A 274 -5.18 -5.40 -15.76
N LEU A 275 -5.78 -6.60 -15.80
CA LEU A 275 -5.14 -7.80 -16.32
C LEU A 275 -4.70 -7.63 -17.78
N LEU A 276 -5.59 -7.16 -18.65
CA LEU A 276 -5.27 -6.92 -20.06
C LEU A 276 -4.13 -5.90 -20.24
N CYS A 277 -4.07 -4.87 -19.39
CA CYS A 277 -2.96 -3.92 -19.38
C CYS A 277 -1.62 -4.60 -19.03
N LEU A 278 -1.62 -5.52 -18.06
CA LEU A 278 -0.42 -6.26 -17.65
C LEU A 278 0.01 -7.35 -18.64
N GLN A 279 -0.94 -7.95 -19.36
CA GLN A 279 -0.67 -8.91 -20.44
C GLN A 279 -0.13 -8.22 -21.70
N GLY A 280 -0.41 -6.92 -21.86
CA GLY A 280 -0.06 -6.15 -23.04
C GLY A 280 -0.99 -6.44 -24.22
N ARG A 281 -0.73 -5.76 -25.34
CA ARG A 281 -1.48 -5.96 -26.57
C ARG A 281 -1.20 -7.37 -27.13
N PRO A 282 -2.23 -8.15 -27.49
CA PRO A 282 -2.00 -9.42 -28.19
C PRO A 282 -1.17 -9.18 -29.46
N ALA A 283 -0.06 -9.91 -29.60
CA ALA A 283 0.81 -9.77 -30.75
C ALA A 283 0.01 -10.07 -32.04
N ALA A 284 -0.15 -9.07 -32.91
CA ALA A 284 -0.85 -9.26 -34.17
C ALA A 284 -0.10 -10.22 -35.12
N GLN A 285 1.20 -10.43 -34.91
CA GLN A 285 2.07 -11.48 -35.45
C GLN A 285 3.37 -11.57 -34.59
N PRO A 286 4.12 -12.69 -34.60
CA PRO A 286 5.41 -12.78 -33.92
C PRO A 286 6.45 -11.96 -34.68
N VAL A 287 6.48 -10.65 -34.45
CA VAL A 287 7.54 -9.78 -34.94
C VAL A 287 8.57 -9.67 -33.81
N ASN A 288 9.78 -10.16 -34.08
CA ASN A 288 10.93 -10.18 -33.17
C ASN A 288 11.50 -8.77 -32.85
N THR A 289 10.67 -7.73 -32.81
CA THR A 289 11.09 -6.34 -32.62
C THR A 289 10.19 -5.54 -31.69
N ASP A 290 9.34 -6.19 -30.86
CA ASP A 290 8.56 -5.44 -29.88
C ASP A 290 9.47 -4.97 -28.74
N THR A 291 10.05 -3.79 -28.92
CA THR A 291 10.90 -3.09 -27.94
C THR A 291 10.08 -2.33 -26.91
N THR A 292 8.76 -2.54 -26.85
CA THR A 292 7.87 -1.83 -25.91
C THR A 292 8.18 -2.30 -24.49
N PRO A 293 8.55 -1.40 -23.56
CA PRO A 293 8.85 -1.78 -22.19
C PRO A 293 7.59 -2.36 -21.52
N PRO A 294 7.76 -3.38 -20.65
CA PRO A 294 6.64 -4.06 -20.01
C PRO A 294 5.84 -3.11 -19.14
N THR A 295 4.52 -3.31 -19.08
CA THR A 295 3.64 -2.58 -18.16
C THR A 295 3.98 -2.95 -16.73
N TYR A 296 4.36 -1.95 -15.92
CA TYR A 296 4.67 -2.15 -14.51
C TYR A 296 3.42 -2.46 -13.69
N PHE A 297 3.56 -3.32 -12.69
CA PHE A 297 2.55 -3.61 -11.69
C PHE A 297 3.02 -3.03 -10.34
N ILE A 298 2.41 -1.96 -9.87
CA ILE A 298 2.77 -1.29 -8.62
C ILE A 298 1.63 -1.46 -7.61
N ALA A 299 1.95 -1.91 -6.41
CA ALA A 299 1.02 -1.92 -5.28
C ALA A 299 1.34 -0.77 -4.32
N THR A 300 0.29 -0.09 -3.86
CA THR A 300 0.43 0.95 -2.82
C THR A 300 0.77 0.31 -1.47
N ASN A 301 0.08 -0.76 -1.08
CA ASN A 301 0.36 -1.58 0.09
C ASN A 301 -0.33 -2.94 -0.07
N GLU A 302 0.01 -3.89 0.79
CA GLU A 302 -0.55 -5.26 0.77
C GLU A 302 -1.40 -5.56 2.01
N ASP A 303 -1.86 -4.53 2.73
CA ASP A 303 -2.62 -4.72 3.96
C ASP A 303 -3.90 -5.51 3.65
N PRO A 304 -4.08 -6.73 4.21
CA PRO A 304 -5.19 -7.59 3.84
C PRO A 304 -6.51 -7.08 4.43
N LEU A 305 -6.43 -6.42 5.58
CA LEU A 305 -7.57 -5.98 6.38
C LEU A 305 -7.35 -4.57 6.91
N ILE A 306 -8.41 -3.77 6.88
CA ILE A 306 -8.47 -2.43 7.49
C ILE A 306 -9.51 -2.41 8.62
N PRO A 307 -9.18 -1.84 9.79
CA PRO A 307 -10.15 -1.69 10.87
C PRO A 307 -11.10 -0.52 10.55
N VAL A 308 -12.40 -0.75 10.73
CA VAL A 308 -13.45 0.25 10.45
C VAL A 308 -14.46 0.34 11.59
N GLY A 309 -14.88 1.57 11.90
CA GLY A 309 -15.86 1.86 12.93
C GLY A 309 -15.30 1.76 14.37
N GLU A 310 -16.13 2.09 15.35
CA GLU A 310 -15.73 2.10 16.78
C GLU A 310 -15.40 0.70 17.31
N GLY A 311 -16.07 -0.32 16.80
CA GLY A 311 -15.81 -1.72 17.17
C GLY A 311 -14.58 -2.33 16.50
N GLY A 312 -13.86 -1.59 15.64
CA GLY A 312 -12.66 -2.08 14.96
C GLY A 312 -12.91 -3.27 14.03
N VAL A 313 -14.10 -3.34 13.40
CA VAL A 313 -14.45 -4.45 12.50
C VAL A 313 -13.50 -4.45 11.30
N LEU A 314 -12.94 -5.62 11.00
CA LEU A 314 -11.98 -5.78 9.92
C LEU A 314 -12.71 -5.95 8.58
N LEU A 315 -12.43 -5.05 7.64
CA LEU A 315 -12.91 -5.10 6.26
C LEU A 315 -11.73 -5.32 5.29
N PRO A 316 -11.98 -5.77 4.05
CA PRO A 316 -10.93 -5.95 3.06
C PRO A 316 -10.09 -4.68 2.83
N GLY A 317 -8.77 -4.85 2.89
CA GLY A 317 -7.78 -3.82 2.56
C GLY A 317 -7.27 -3.93 1.11
N ALA A 318 -6.31 -3.08 0.75
CA ALA A 318 -5.72 -3.06 -0.60
C ALA A 318 -5.09 -4.40 -1.00
N GLY A 319 -4.58 -5.16 -0.02
CA GLY A 319 -4.02 -6.49 -0.23
C GLY A 319 -4.98 -7.47 -0.91
N GLY A 320 -6.29 -7.32 -0.70
CA GLY A 320 -7.30 -8.12 -1.40
C GLY A 320 -7.32 -7.87 -2.92
N MET A 321 -7.30 -6.59 -3.33
CA MET A 321 -7.26 -6.19 -4.74
C MET A 321 -5.93 -6.58 -5.41
N VAL A 322 -4.82 -6.36 -4.69
CA VAL A 322 -3.47 -6.75 -5.14
C VAL A 322 -3.39 -8.26 -5.34
N SER A 323 -3.91 -9.03 -4.39
CA SER A 323 -3.94 -10.50 -4.48
C SER A 323 -4.78 -10.97 -5.65
N ALA A 324 -5.98 -10.39 -5.85
CA ALA A 324 -6.84 -10.73 -6.98
C ALA A 324 -6.13 -10.52 -8.33
N LEU A 325 -5.48 -9.37 -8.52
CA LEU A 325 -4.74 -9.09 -9.75
C LEU A 325 -3.50 -9.99 -9.89
N SER A 326 -2.80 -10.27 -8.79
CA SER A 326 -1.63 -11.16 -8.80
C SER A 326 -2.01 -12.59 -9.20
N THR A 327 -3.13 -13.09 -8.67
CA THR A 327 -3.66 -14.41 -8.99
C THR A 327 -4.01 -14.54 -10.48
N VAL A 328 -4.75 -13.57 -11.04
CA VAL A 328 -5.20 -13.69 -12.44
C VAL A 328 -4.10 -13.36 -13.46
N SER A 329 -3.12 -12.53 -13.08
CA SER A 329 -1.99 -12.18 -13.95
C SER A 329 -0.82 -13.15 -13.87
N GLY A 330 -0.73 -13.94 -12.78
CA GLY A 330 0.45 -14.75 -12.47
C GLY A 330 1.71 -13.94 -12.16
N ARG A 331 1.57 -12.63 -11.94
CA ARG A 331 2.66 -11.69 -11.61
C ARG A 331 2.52 -11.20 -10.18
N SER A 332 3.64 -11.03 -9.50
CA SER A 332 3.69 -10.20 -8.27
C SER A 332 3.91 -8.73 -8.64
N PRO A 333 3.56 -7.78 -7.74
CA PRO A 333 3.92 -6.38 -7.94
C PRO A 333 5.44 -6.22 -8.16
N ASP A 334 5.82 -5.43 -9.15
CA ASP A 334 7.20 -5.00 -9.40
C ASP A 334 7.71 -4.08 -8.26
N ALA A 335 6.80 -3.43 -7.53
CA ALA A 335 7.08 -2.72 -6.29
C ALA A 335 5.84 -2.67 -5.37
N VAL A 336 6.09 -2.68 -4.06
CA VAL A 336 5.09 -2.41 -3.01
C VAL A 336 5.60 -1.23 -2.18
N CYS A 337 4.85 -0.13 -2.16
CA CYS A 337 5.41 1.17 -1.76
C CYS A 337 5.04 1.63 -0.34
N GLY A 338 4.18 0.87 0.33
CA GLY A 338 3.73 1.14 1.70
C GLY A 338 4.59 0.45 2.74
N LYS A 339 4.36 0.77 4.00
CA LYS A 339 4.94 0.06 5.16
C LYS A 339 4.55 -1.43 5.07
N PRO A 340 5.45 -2.39 5.35
CA PRO A 340 6.76 -2.21 5.99
C PRO A 340 7.94 -1.89 5.05
N TYR A 341 7.71 -1.71 3.76
CA TYR A 341 8.79 -1.44 2.81
C TYR A 341 9.35 -0.01 2.98
N VAL A 342 10.66 0.12 2.83
CA VAL A 342 11.42 1.34 3.18
C VAL A 342 11.37 2.44 2.11
N ASP A 343 10.65 2.24 1.00
CA ASP A 343 10.63 3.23 -0.08
C ASP A 343 10.06 4.58 0.37
N MET A 344 9.03 4.58 1.22
CA MET A 344 8.50 5.79 1.84
C MET A 344 9.55 6.48 2.75
N ALA A 345 10.37 5.71 3.47
CA ALA A 345 11.46 6.27 4.29
C ALA A 345 12.55 6.89 3.43
N LYS A 346 12.98 6.23 2.34
CA LYS A 346 14.02 6.73 1.43
C LYS A 346 13.61 8.07 0.84
N ILE A 347 12.38 8.19 0.35
CA ILE A 347 11.81 9.43 -0.18
C ILE A 347 11.85 10.52 0.91
N LEU A 348 11.31 10.22 2.09
CA LEU A 348 11.27 11.16 3.21
C LEU A 348 12.67 11.62 3.60
N PHE A 349 13.64 10.70 3.70
CA PHE A 349 15.01 11.03 4.08
C PHE A 349 15.71 11.90 3.03
N GLU A 350 15.49 11.63 1.74
CA GLU A 350 16.03 12.44 0.65
C GLU A 350 15.43 13.85 0.65
N GLU A 351 14.09 13.97 0.75
CA GLU A 351 13.39 15.27 0.76
C GLU A 351 13.76 16.13 1.98
N GLU A 352 13.96 15.50 3.13
CA GLU A 352 14.28 16.18 4.39
C GLU A 352 15.79 16.37 4.62
N GLY A 353 16.64 15.76 3.79
CA GLY A 353 18.09 15.74 3.97
C GLY A 353 18.54 14.99 5.23
N ILE A 354 17.82 13.93 5.61
CA ILE A 354 18.13 13.10 6.79
C ILE A 354 19.24 12.12 6.40
N THR A 355 20.41 12.27 7.04
CA THR A 355 21.57 11.40 6.83
C THR A 355 21.73 10.34 7.91
N ASP A 356 21.16 10.57 9.09
CA ASP A 356 21.15 9.61 10.21
C ASP A 356 19.71 9.23 10.57
N PRO A 357 19.25 8.02 10.20
CA PRO A 357 17.93 7.53 10.56
C PRO A 357 17.67 7.46 12.07
N GLN A 358 18.71 7.40 12.92
CA GLN A 358 18.54 7.38 14.38
C GLN A 358 18.00 8.72 14.94
N GLU A 359 18.05 9.80 14.17
CA GLU A 359 17.36 11.05 14.49
C GLU A 359 15.83 10.96 14.27
N CYS A 360 15.32 9.85 13.72
CA CYS A 360 13.91 9.61 13.47
C CYS A 360 13.34 8.60 14.46
N LEU A 361 12.17 8.92 15.02
CA LEU A 361 11.34 7.99 15.78
C LEU A 361 10.10 7.64 14.97
N MET A 362 9.94 6.36 14.59
CA MET A 362 8.69 5.83 14.05
C MET A 362 7.77 5.42 15.19
N VAL A 363 6.58 6.01 15.25
CA VAL A 363 5.52 5.68 16.20
C VAL A 363 4.34 5.06 15.45
N GLY A 364 3.97 3.85 15.84
CA GLY A 364 2.92 3.07 15.19
C GLY A 364 2.15 2.18 16.14
N ASP A 365 1.05 1.59 15.68
CA ASP A 365 0.22 0.67 16.45
C ASP A 365 0.36 -0.79 15.97
N ARG A 366 1.14 -1.04 14.93
CA ARG A 366 1.37 -2.38 14.34
C ARG A 366 2.84 -2.72 14.24
N LEU A 367 3.18 -3.93 14.68
CA LEU A 367 4.53 -4.51 14.59
C LEU A 367 4.89 -4.81 13.14
N THR A 368 3.97 -5.43 12.40
CA THR A 368 4.22 -5.93 11.02
C THR A 368 4.32 -4.83 9.97
N THR A 369 3.79 -3.64 10.24
CA THR A 369 3.89 -2.48 9.33
C THR A 369 4.80 -1.41 9.91
N ASP A 370 4.45 -0.80 11.04
CA ASP A 370 5.12 0.42 11.52
C ASP A 370 6.46 0.15 12.19
N VAL A 371 6.50 -0.81 13.11
CA VAL A 371 7.73 -1.18 13.81
C VAL A 371 8.70 -1.84 12.83
N ALA A 372 8.21 -2.77 12.01
CA ALA A 372 8.99 -3.37 10.93
C ALA A 372 9.55 -2.33 9.97
N PHE A 373 8.73 -1.33 9.58
CA PHE A 373 9.18 -0.21 8.74
C PHE A 373 10.28 0.60 9.42
N GLY A 374 10.07 1.02 10.67
CA GLY A 374 11.05 1.82 11.39
C GLY A 374 12.37 1.08 11.58
N ASN A 375 12.31 -0.19 11.98
CA ASN A 375 13.48 -1.05 12.14
C ASN A 375 14.21 -1.27 10.80
N ALA A 376 13.49 -1.53 9.71
CA ALA A 376 14.08 -1.70 8.38
C ALA A 376 14.69 -0.39 7.83
N ALA A 377 14.10 0.76 8.16
CA ALA A 377 14.63 2.08 7.81
C ALA A 377 15.80 2.52 8.71
N GLY A 378 16.08 1.79 9.80
CA GLY A 378 17.09 2.14 10.79
C GLY A 378 16.66 3.28 11.73
N CYS A 379 15.37 3.60 11.80
CA CYS A 379 14.81 4.53 12.77
C CYS A 379 14.77 3.91 14.18
N ARG A 380 14.63 4.75 15.20
CA ARG A 380 14.10 4.30 16.49
C ARG A 380 12.61 3.97 16.35
N THR A 381 12.11 3.03 17.14
CA THR A 381 10.70 2.60 17.07
C THR A 381 9.97 2.67 18.41
N MET A 382 8.71 3.12 18.36
CA MET A 382 7.79 3.09 19.50
C MET A 382 6.45 2.49 19.08
N LEU A 383 6.04 1.42 19.75
CA LEU A 383 4.68 0.89 19.63
C LEU A 383 3.75 1.62 20.60
N VAL A 384 2.63 2.13 20.11
CA VAL A 384 1.52 2.62 20.96
C VAL A 384 0.40 1.60 21.05
N LEU A 385 -0.19 1.45 22.24
CA LEU A 385 -1.21 0.43 22.53
C LEU A 385 -2.65 0.92 22.28
N THR A 386 -2.82 1.97 21.46
CA THR A 386 -4.13 2.55 21.12
C THR A 386 -4.80 1.93 19.90
N GLY A 387 -4.09 1.08 19.14
CA GLY A 387 -4.56 0.53 17.88
C GLY A 387 -4.58 -0.99 17.83
N ALA A 388 -4.04 -1.57 16.76
CA ALA A 388 -4.30 -2.94 16.34
C ALA A 388 -3.61 -4.00 17.20
N GLU A 389 -2.38 -3.76 17.67
CA GLU A 389 -1.59 -4.76 18.38
C GLU A 389 -1.27 -4.34 19.81
N ASN A 390 -1.05 -5.33 20.68
CA ASN A 390 -0.87 -5.12 22.12
C ASN A 390 0.38 -5.84 22.66
N LEU A 391 0.60 -5.76 23.97
CA LEU A 391 1.75 -6.37 24.63
C LEU A 391 1.85 -7.89 24.44
N ASP A 392 0.73 -8.60 24.30
CA ASP A 392 0.73 -10.04 24.06
C ASP A 392 1.26 -10.36 22.66
N ASP A 393 0.99 -9.51 21.68
CA ASP A 393 1.50 -9.68 20.30
C ASP A 393 3.01 -9.43 20.25
N VAL A 394 3.51 -8.45 20.99
CA VAL A 394 4.96 -8.25 21.18
C VAL A 394 5.60 -9.49 21.79
N ARG A 395 4.99 -10.07 22.84
CA ARG A 395 5.49 -11.30 23.47
C ARG A 395 5.48 -12.50 22.51
N LYS A 396 4.44 -12.65 21.68
CA LYS A 396 4.39 -13.71 20.65
C LYS A 396 5.51 -13.52 19.63
N ALA A 397 5.68 -12.32 19.08
CA ALA A 397 6.74 -12.01 18.12
C ALA A 397 8.13 -12.30 18.70
N GLU A 398 8.33 -11.98 19.98
CA GLU A 398 9.55 -12.25 20.71
C GLU A 398 9.80 -13.75 20.91
N GLN A 399 8.79 -14.50 21.36
CA GLN A 399 8.88 -15.95 21.56
C GLN A 399 9.18 -16.70 20.27
N ALA A 400 8.67 -16.19 19.15
CA ALA A 400 8.96 -16.72 17.82
C ALA A 400 10.28 -16.18 17.22
N GLY A 401 11.00 -15.31 17.93
CA GLY A 401 12.33 -14.83 17.53
C GLY A 401 12.34 -13.78 16.42
N HIS A 402 11.21 -13.12 16.15
CA HIS A 402 11.10 -12.08 15.13
C HIS A 402 11.65 -10.74 15.62
N THR A 403 12.97 -10.64 15.77
CA THR A 403 13.63 -9.44 16.30
C THR A 403 13.31 -8.16 15.53
N PHE A 404 13.10 -8.26 14.21
CA PHE A 404 12.74 -7.13 13.36
C PHE A 404 11.34 -6.55 13.62
N LEU A 405 10.47 -7.30 14.32
CA LEU A 405 9.16 -6.85 14.74
C LEU A 405 9.16 -6.22 16.14
N LEU A 406 10.26 -6.30 16.87
CA LEU A 406 10.29 -5.81 18.24
C LEU A 406 10.54 -4.30 18.26
N PRO A 407 9.71 -3.52 18.98
CA PRO A 407 9.92 -2.08 19.10
C PRO A 407 11.00 -1.78 20.14
N ASP A 408 11.71 -0.66 19.97
CA ASP A 408 12.65 -0.17 20.99
C ASP A 408 11.91 0.29 22.25
N PHE A 409 10.74 0.91 22.07
CA PHE A 409 9.91 1.47 23.14
C PHE A 409 8.45 1.07 23.00
N ILE A 410 7.74 1.00 24.13
CA ILE A 410 6.29 0.77 24.16
C ILE A 410 5.64 1.86 25.01
N ALA A 411 4.53 2.43 24.53
CA ALA A 411 3.79 3.46 25.23
C ALA A 411 2.28 3.18 25.19
N PRO A 412 1.48 3.62 26.18
CA PRO A 412 0.04 3.39 26.14
C PRO A 412 -0.64 4.17 25.02
N SER A 413 -0.12 5.35 24.69
CA SER A 413 -0.58 6.23 23.61
C SER A 413 0.49 7.26 23.26
N LEU A 414 0.29 8.01 22.17
CA LEU A 414 1.17 9.11 21.80
C LEU A 414 1.28 10.20 22.89
N SER A 415 0.26 10.34 23.74
CA SER A 415 0.24 11.34 24.82
C SER A 415 1.33 11.13 25.90
N VAL A 416 2.08 10.03 25.83
CA VAL A 416 3.27 9.78 26.66
C VAL A 416 4.31 10.89 26.59
N PHE A 417 4.36 11.65 25.49
CA PHE A 417 5.30 12.75 25.34
C PHE A 417 4.92 14.00 26.13
N LEU A 418 3.66 14.13 26.57
CA LEU A 418 3.26 15.29 27.36
C LEU A 418 3.95 15.26 28.74
N PRO A 419 4.36 16.43 29.27
CA PRO A 419 4.90 16.50 30.61
C PRO A 419 3.86 16.02 31.64
N PRO A 420 4.30 15.45 32.78
CA PRO A 420 3.41 15.11 33.88
C PRO A 420 2.59 16.33 34.31
N ALA A 421 1.30 16.11 34.59
CA ALA A 421 0.37 17.15 35.02
C ALA A 421 0.66 17.67 36.44
#